data_AF-A0A2W7MWT9-F1
#
_entry.id   AF-A0A2W7MWT9-F1
#
_cell.length_a   1.000
_cell.length_b   1.000
_cell.length_c   1.000
_cell.angle_alpha   90.00
_cell.angle_beta   90.00
_cell.angle_gamma   90.00
#
_symmetry.space_group_name_H-M   'P 1'
#
loop_
_entity.id
_entity.type
_entity.pdbx_description
1 polymer ?
#
loop_
_entity_poly.entity_id
_entity_poly.type
_entity_poly.pdbx_seq_one_letter_code
_entity_poly.pdbx_strand_id
1 'polypeptide(L)'
;MAQRENGADLLGATSLLNLKDKDPMLAGGILDMSMNATIAASLQLGSTVLGSLAGITTLHQKRVEQAGFAVLKSPDVPSILVETGFISNARDSQRLVRP
;
A
#
# COMPACT_ATOMS: atom_id res chain seq x y z
N MET A 1 11.42 -0.95 -5.87
CA MET A 1 10.43 0.13 -5.67
C MET A 1 10.27 0.47 -4.20
N ALA A 2 9.85 -0.47 -3.33
CA ALA A 2 9.66 -0.21 -1.90
C ALA A 2 10.84 0.47 -1.18
N GLN A 3 12.08 0.05 -1.42
CA GLN A 3 13.24 0.73 -0.83
C GLN A 3 13.39 2.20 -1.27
N ARG A 4 13.02 2.53 -2.52
CA ARG A 4 13.07 3.90 -3.03
C ARG A 4 11.97 4.77 -2.41
N GLU A 5 10.74 4.26 -2.36
CA GLU A 5 9.60 4.98 -1.78
C GLU A 5 9.72 5.14 -0.25
N ASN A 6 10.21 4.11 0.45
CA ASN A 6 10.41 4.17 1.91
C ASN A 6 11.42 5.24 2.34
N GLY A 7 12.36 5.63 1.46
CA GLY A 7 13.32 6.70 1.73
C GLY A 7 12.68 8.09 1.75
N ALA A 8 11.57 8.28 1.02
CA ALA A 8 10.79 9.53 1.05
C ALA A 8 9.81 9.58 2.23
N ASP A 9 9.42 8.42 2.76
CA ASP A 9 8.34 8.25 3.74
C ASP A 9 8.82 8.12 5.21
N LEU A 10 10.09 8.41 5.47
CA LEU A 10 10.71 8.30 6.80
C LEU A 10 10.12 9.28 7.85
N LEU A 11 9.16 10.12 7.46
CA LEU A 11 8.55 11.17 8.27
C LEU A 11 7.18 10.80 8.87
N GLY A 12 6.51 9.73 8.40
CA GLY A 12 5.12 9.42 8.80
C GLY A 12 4.94 8.29 9.83
N ALA A 13 5.95 7.45 10.04
CA ALA A 13 5.77 6.14 10.69
C ALA A 13 5.82 6.12 12.23
N THR A 14 6.00 7.26 12.91
CA THR A 14 6.28 7.28 14.36
C THR A 14 5.04 7.41 15.28
N SER A 15 3.81 7.39 14.75
CA SER A 15 2.62 7.77 15.55
C SER A 15 1.64 6.66 15.94
N LEU A 16 1.89 5.37 15.66
CA LEU A 16 0.82 4.35 15.74
C LEU A 16 0.87 3.34 16.90
N LEU A 17 1.77 3.47 17.88
CA LEU A 17 1.92 2.42 18.91
C LEU A 17 1.82 2.96 20.34
N ASN A 18 0.61 3.30 20.77
CA ASN A 18 0.26 3.43 22.20
C ASN A 18 -0.23 2.08 22.75
N LEU A 19 0.71 1.17 23.02
CA LEU A 19 0.45 -0.09 23.71
C LEU A 19 0.89 0.06 25.17
N LYS A 20 0.11 0.75 26.02
CA LYS A 20 0.52 1.04 27.40
C LYS A 20 0.02 0.08 28.48
N ASP A 21 -0.99 -0.76 28.24
CA ASP A 21 -1.68 -1.47 29.34
C ASP A 21 -2.11 -2.94 29.06
N LYS A 22 -1.43 -3.69 28.19
CA LYS A 22 -1.79 -5.12 27.93
C LYS A 22 -0.58 -6.06 27.94
N ASP A 23 -0.81 -7.32 28.32
CA ASP A 23 0.17 -8.41 28.26
C ASP A 23 0.82 -8.43 26.85
N PRO A 24 2.15 -8.23 26.75
CA PRO A 24 2.85 -8.10 25.47
C PRO A 24 2.62 -9.28 24.53
N MET A 25 2.40 -10.50 25.05
CA MET A 25 2.20 -11.69 24.22
C MET A 25 0.80 -11.73 23.60
N LEU A 26 -0.23 -11.37 24.37
CA LEU A 26 -1.61 -11.31 23.89
C LEU A 26 -1.82 -10.12 22.94
N ALA A 27 -1.18 -8.99 23.24
CA ALA A 27 -1.20 -7.81 22.40
C ALA A 27 -0.53 -8.08 21.04
N GLY A 28 0.58 -8.83 21.02
CA GLY A 28 1.26 -9.24 19.78
C GLY A 28 0.37 -10.14 18.90
N GLY A 29 -0.26 -11.17 19.47
CA GLY A 29 -1.12 -12.07 18.70
C GLY A 29 -2.34 -11.38 18.07
N ILE A 30 -3.02 -10.50 18.82
CA ILE A 30 -4.16 -9.73 18.30
C ILE A 30 -3.71 -8.74 17.21
N LEU A 31 -2.55 -8.13 17.38
CA LEU A 31 -1.96 -7.21 16.41
C LEU A 31 -1.63 -7.93 15.10
N ASP A 32 -1.00 -9.11 15.18
CA ASP A 32 -0.65 -9.92 14.01
C ASP A 32 -1.90 -10.38 13.24
N MET A 33 -2.96 -10.77 13.96
CA MET A 33 -4.25 -11.11 13.35
C MET A 33 -4.87 -9.90 12.63
N SER A 34 -4.84 -8.72 13.27
CA SER A 34 -5.37 -7.49 12.70
C SER A 34 -4.59 -7.08 11.45
N MET A 35 -3.26 -7.14 11.49
CA MET A 35 -2.40 -6.91 10.32
C MET A 35 -2.73 -7.87 9.18
N ASN A 36 -2.86 -9.18 9.47
CA ASN A 36 -3.19 -10.17 8.44
C ASN A 36 -4.57 -9.92 7.82
N ALA A 37 -5.58 -9.58 8.62
CA ALA A 37 -6.91 -9.22 8.13
C ALA A 37 -6.85 -7.97 7.23
N THR A 38 -6.10 -6.95 7.65
CA THR A 38 -5.91 -5.71 6.90
C THR A 38 -5.15 -5.94 5.59
N ILE A 39 -4.15 -6.83 5.56
CA ILE A 39 -3.45 -7.23 4.33
C ILE A 39 -4.40 -7.94 3.37
N ALA A 40 -5.21 -8.88 3.86
CA ALA A 40 -6.18 -9.61 3.03
C ALA A 40 -7.21 -8.65 2.42
N ALA A 41 -7.75 -7.72 3.22
CA ALA A 41 -8.66 -6.68 2.73
C ALA A 41 -8.00 -5.76 1.69
N SER A 42 -6.72 -5.40 1.90
CA SER A 42 -5.94 -4.57 0.97
C SER A 42 -5.70 -5.28 -0.37
N LEU A 43 -5.45 -6.60 -0.36
CA LEU A 43 -5.30 -7.39 -1.58
C LEU A 43 -6.60 -7.50 -2.37
N GLN A 44 -7.73 -7.67 -1.68
CA GLN A 44 -9.05 -7.68 -2.31
C GLN A 44 -9.35 -6.31 -2.94
N LEU A 45 -9.14 -5.23 -2.18
CA LEU A 45 -9.29 -3.85 -2.66
C LEU A 45 -8.41 -3.61 -3.90
N GLY A 46 -7.13 -3.97 -3.83
CA GLY A 46 -6.19 -3.83 -4.94
C GLY A 46 -6.65 -4.60 -6.18
N SER A 47 -7.21 -5.80 -6.02
CA SER A 47 -7.70 -6.61 -7.13
C SER A 47 -8.91 -5.99 -7.82
N THR A 48 -9.86 -5.45 -7.03
CA THR A 48 -11.02 -4.71 -7.55
C THR A 48 -10.61 -3.45 -8.31
N VAL A 49 -9.69 -2.67 -7.74
CA VAL A 49 -9.16 -1.46 -8.39
C VAL A 49 -8.39 -1.81 -9.67
N LEU A 50 -7.53 -2.82 -9.64
CA LEU A 50 -6.77 -3.27 -10.81
C LEU A 50 -7.68 -3.73 -11.95
N GLY A 51 -8.73 -4.50 -11.64
CA GLY A 51 -9.73 -4.92 -12.63
C GLY A 51 -10.46 -3.73 -13.25
N SER A 52 -10.77 -2.71 -12.47
CA SER A 52 -11.40 -1.48 -12.96
C SER A 52 -10.44 -0.68 -13.87
N LEU A 53 -9.17 -0.58 -13.49
CA LEU A 53 -8.14 0.10 -14.30
C LEU A 53 -7.84 -0.61 -15.62
N ALA A 54 -7.97 -1.94 -15.67
CA ALA A 54 -7.78 -2.73 -16.89
C ALA A 54 -8.72 -2.31 -18.03
N GLY A 55 -9.89 -1.75 -17.71
CA GLY A 55 -10.84 -1.24 -18.70
C GLY A 55 -10.53 0.16 -19.23
N ILE A 56 -9.63 0.91 -18.59
CA ILE A 56 -9.39 2.34 -18.86
C ILE A 56 -7.97 2.57 -19.39
N THR A 57 -7.01 1.75 -18.99
CA THR A 57 -5.60 1.89 -19.40
C THR A 57 -4.91 0.54 -19.58
N THR A 58 -3.76 0.56 -20.25
CA THR A 58 -2.87 -0.60 -20.31
C THR A 58 -2.15 -0.74 -18.96
N LEU A 59 -2.34 -1.89 -18.31
CA LEU A 59 -1.71 -2.18 -17.04
C LEU A 59 -0.24 -2.60 -17.23
N HIS A 60 0.65 -2.09 -16.38
CA HIS A 60 2.04 -2.55 -16.33
C HIS A 60 2.15 -3.97 -15.77
N GLN A 61 1.24 -4.34 -14.85
CA GLN A 61 1.17 -5.67 -14.24
C GLN A 61 -0.25 -6.24 -14.29
N LYS A 62 -0.36 -7.56 -14.48
CA LYS A 62 -1.66 -8.26 -14.55
C LYS A 62 -2.23 -8.69 -13.20
N ARG A 63 -1.46 -8.52 -12.12
CA ARG A 63 -1.84 -8.89 -10.76
C ARG A 63 -1.39 -7.82 -9.77
N VAL A 64 -2.00 -7.81 -8.59
CA VAL A 64 -1.56 -6.98 -7.46
C VAL A 64 -0.21 -7.49 -6.98
N GLU A 65 0.76 -6.58 -6.84
CA GLU A 65 2.07 -6.88 -6.29
C GLU A 65 2.14 -6.51 -4.81
N GLN A 66 2.90 -7.28 -4.03
CA GLN A 66 3.16 -7.00 -2.62
C GLN A 66 4.61 -6.57 -2.44
N ALA A 67 4.84 -5.48 -1.72
CA ALA A 67 6.16 -5.07 -1.30
C ALA A 67 6.08 -4.32 0.04
N GLY A 68 7.19 -4.28 0.77
CA GLY A 68 7.26 -3.71 2.12
C GLY A 68 7.28 -2.19 2.16
N PHE A 69 6.27 -1.52 1.60
CA PHE A 69 6.09 -0.07 1.68
C PHE A 69 5.68 0.36 3.08
N ALA A 70 6.35 1.36 3.67
CA ALA A 70 6.05 1.86 5.02
C ALA A 70 4.66 2.49 5.11
N VAL A 71 4.27 3.33 4.13
CA VAL A 71 2.92 3.90 3.97
C VAL A 71 1.78 2.87 4.03
N LEU A 72 2.02 1.60 3.72
CA LEU A 72 0.97 0.57 3.68
C LEU A 72 0.86 -0.26 4.97
N LYS A 73 1.60 0.09 6.04
CA LYS A 73 1.72 -0.75 7.25
C LYS A 73 0.73 -0.42 8.37
N SER A 74 -0.37 0.29 8.10
CA SER A 74 -1.40 0.50 9.12
C SER A 74 -2.05 -0.85 9.48
N PRO A 75 -2.11 -1.25 10.76
CA PRO A 75 -2.68 -2.54 11.16
C PRO A 75 -4.22 -2.58 11.10
N ASP A 76 -4.87 -1.43 11.00
CA ASP A 76 -6.31 -1.20 11.12
C ASP A 76 -6.97 -0.60 9.86
N VAL A 77 -6.18 -0.13 8.90
CA VAL A 77 -6.67 0.53 7.67
C VAL A 77 -6.14 -0.18 6.43
N PRO A 78 -7.02 -0.78 5.61
CA PRO A 78 -6.61 -1.35 4.33
C PRO A 78 -6.03 -0.27 3.42
N SER A 79 -4.85 -0.52 2.87
CA SER A 79 -4.07 0.48 2.13
C SER A 79 -3.51 -0.12 0.84
N ILE A 80 -3.58 0.63 -0.26
CA ILE A 80 -2.98 0.26 -1.55
C ILE A 80 -2.17 1.43 -2.11
N LEU A 81 -1.13 1.10 -2.87
CA LEU A 81 -0.38 2.07 -3.67
C LEU A 81 -0.80 1.89 -5.14
N VAL A 82 -1.27 2.97 -5.76
CA VAL A 82 -1.68 2.97 -7.17
C VAL A 82 -0.63 3.68 -8.00
N GLU A 83 -0.03 2.96 -8.94
CA GLU A 83 0.89 3.52 -9.92
C GLU A 83 0.11 3.98 -11.15
N THR A 84 0.03 5.30 -11.36
CA THR A 84 -0.73 5.91 -12.47
C THR A 84 0.08 6.04 -13.76
N GLY A 85 1.39 5.83 -13.69
CA GLY A 85 2.35 5.90 -14.80
C GLY A 85 3.76 6.23 -14.32
N PHE A 86 4.75 6.09 -15.19
CA PHE A 86 6.15 6.38 -14.85
C PHE A 86 6.55 7.78 -15.34
N ILE A 87 6.91 8.71 -14.43
CA ILE A 87 7.41 10.05 -14.81
C ILE A 87 8.68 9.95 -15.69
N SER A 88 9.49 8.92 -15.50
CA SER A 88 10.67 8.63 -16.34
C SER A 88 10.32 8.24 -17.77
N ASN A 89 9.08 7.83 -18.04
CA ASN A 89 8.58 7.57 -19.38
C ASN A 89 7.92 8.83 -19.95
N ALA A 90 8.47 9.37 -21.05
CA ALA A 90 7.98 10.61 -21.64
C ALA A 90 6.48 10.56 -22.04
N ARG A 91 5.98 9.39 -22.47
CA ARG A 91 4.57 9.21 -22.85
C ARG A 91 3.65 9.23 -21.65
N ASP A 92 4.05 8.60 -20.55
CA ASP A 92 3.27 8.60 -19.30
C ASP A 92 3.29 9.99 -18.65
N SER A 93 4.46 10.64 -18.59
CA SER A 93 4.61 12.01 -18.09
C SER A 93 3.68 12.99 -18.81
N GLN A 94 3.62 12.94 -20.13
CA GLN A 94 2.70 13.78 -20.92
C GLN A 94 1.22 13.49 -20.64
N ARG A 95 0.87 12.25 -20.28
CA ARG A 95 -0.51 11.88 -19.91
C ARG A 95 -0.86 12.37 -18.50
N LEU A 96 0.09 12.30 -17.56
CA LEU A 96 -0.13 12.68 -16.16
C LEU A 96 -0.32 14.19 -15.94
N VAL A 97 0.23 15.03 -16.82
CA VAL A 97 0.08 16.50 -16.75
C VAL A 97 -1.16 17.02 -17.49
N ARG A 98 -1.94 16.13 -18.11
CA ARG A 98 -3.15 16.48 -18.86
C ARG A 98 -4.39 16.22 -17.99
N PRO A 99 -5.27 17.22 -17.79
CA PRO A 99 -6.55 17.04 -17.11
C PRO A 99 -7.52 16.21 -17.97
#